data_AF-A0A2P2IDA5-F1
#
_entry.id   AF-A0A2P2IDA5-F1
#
_cell.length_a   1.000
_cell.length_b   1.000
_cell.length_c   1.000
_cell.angle_alpha   90.00
_cell.angle_beta   90.00
_cell.angle_gamma   90.00
#
_symmetry.space_group_name_H-M   'P 1'
#
loop_
_entity.id
_entity.type
_entity.pdbx_description
1 polymer ?
#
loop_
_entity_poly.entity_id
_entity_poly.type
_entity_poly.pdbx_seq_one_letter_code
_entity_poly.pdbx_strand_id
1 'polypeptide(L)'
;MDINKTLEELYSLKSMGIKLGLDNIKEILKLMGNPQDSYKILHIAGTNGKGSTASIIEASIIEAGYKVGKYTSPHIERFNERIVINNKEISNESISYYYKKIRSLIR
;
A
#
# COMPACT_ATOMS: atom_id res chain seq x y z
N MET A 1 -17.51 2.47 9.69
CA MET A 1 -16.30 2.83 10.48
C MET A 1 -15.73 4.09 9.86
N ASP A 2 -15.35 5.09 10.65
CA ASP A 2 -14.96 6.39 10.10
C ASP A 2 -13.53 6.35 9.52
N ILE A 3 -13.45 6.44 8.19
CA ILE A 3 -12.19 6.50 7.45
C ILE A 3 -11.42 7.77 7.76
N ASN A 4 -12.10 8.89 8.04
CA ASN A 4 -11.45 10.17 8.27
C ASN A 4 -10.60 10.11 9.54
N LYS A 5 -11.17 9.58 10.63
CA LYS A 5 -10.43 9.35 11.88
C LYS A 5 -9.22 8.44 11.67
N THR A 6 -9.38 7.37 10.90
CA THR A 6 -8.29 6.44 10.57
C THR A 6 -7.16 7.15 9.81
N LEU A 7 -7.50 7.95 8.81
CA LEU A 7 -6.52 8.68 8.00
C LEU A 7 -5.86 9.80 8.80
N GLU A 8 -6.58 10.51 9.66
CA GLU A 8 -6.04 11.53 10.56
C GLU A 8 -4.94 10.94 11.47
N GLU A 9 -5.24 9.83 12.15
CA GLU A 9 -4.25 9.14 12.97
C GLU A 9 -3.06 8.66 12.13
N LEU A 10 -3.29 8.03 10.97
CA LEU A 10 -2.23 7.56 10.08
C LEU A 10 -1.30 8.70 9.65
N TYR A 11 -1.85 9.85 9.27
CA TYR A 11 -1.08 11.00 8.83
C TYR A 11 -0.32 11.68 9.98
N SER A 12 -0.84 11.64 11.21
CA SER A 12 -0.14 12.16 12.39
C SER A 12 1.20 11.46 12.65
N LEU A 13 1.35 10.19 12.26
CA LEU A 13 2.59 9.41 12.44
C LEU A 13 3.77 9.95 11.63
N LYS A 14 3.51 10.72 10.56
CA LYS A 14 4.57 11.32 9.73
C LYS A 14 5.38 12.38 10.49
N SER A 15 4.85 12.93 11.58
CA SER A 15 5.47 14.01 12.35
C SER A 15 6.74 13.60 13.12
N MET A 16 7.02 12.30 13.27
CA MET A 16 8.13 11.79 14.09
C MET A 16 9.52 11.82 13.41
N GLY A 17 9.64 12.41 12.21
CA GLY A 17 10.90 12.50 11.46
C GLY A 17 11.25 11.22 10.68
N ILE A 18 12.21 11.31 9.75
CA ILE A 18 12.64 10.17 8.93
C ILE A 18 13.69 9.37 9.69
N LYS A 19 13.31 8.20 10.20
CA LYS A 19 14.26 7.17 10.65
C LYS A 19 14.75 6.41 9.42
N LEU A 20 16.04 6.52 9.11
CA LEU A 20 16.68 5.75 8.05
C LEU A 20 16.73 4.26 8.42
N GLY A 21 16.72 3.39 7.41
CA GLY A 21 16.76 1.94 7.58
C GLY A 21 15.42 1.26 7.32
N LEU A 22 15.44 -0.08 7.35
CA LEU A 22 14.28 -0.93 7.05
C LEU A 22 13.80 -1.75 8.26
N ASP A 23 14.38 -1.53 9.45
CA ASP A 23 14.16 -2.40 10.61
C ASP A 23 12.70 -2.38 11.07
N ASN A 24 12.10 -1.19 11.17
CA ASN A 24 10.70 -1.03 11.56
C ASN A 24 9.75 -1.80 10.62
N ILE A 25 9.94 -1.69 9.30
CA ILE A 25 9.06 -2.38 8.35
C ILE A 25 9.33 -3.89 8.33
N LYS A 26 10.59 -4.33 8.48
CA LYS A 26 10.92 -5.76 8.60
C LYS A 26 10.29 -6.40 9.83
N GLU A 27 10.26 -5.70 10.96
CA GLU A 27 9.62 -6.19 12.18
C GLU A 27 8.11 -6.33 12.00
N ILE A 28 7.44 -5.31 11.44
CA ILE A 28 6.00 -5.36 11.15
C ILE A 28 5.66 -6.50 10.19
N LEU A 29 6.42 -6.66 9.10
CA LEU A 29 6.19 -7.73 8.13
C LEU A 29 6.37 -9.12 8.75
N LYS A 30 7.38 -9.29 9.62
CA LYS A 30 7.59 -10.53 10.37
C LYS A 30 6.39 -10.87 11.25
N LEU A 31 5.83 -9.89 11.97
CA LEU A 31 4.62 -10.08 12.79
C LEU A 31 3.39 -10.42 11.93
N MET A 32 3.37 -10.01 10.67
CA MET A 32 2.32 -10.33 9.72
C MET A 32 2.53 -11.66 8.97
N GLY A 33 3.59 -12.41 9.29
CA GLY A 33 3.91 -13.67 8.62
C GLY A 33 4.52 -13.50 7.23
N ASN A 34 5.22 -12.38 6.99
CA ASN A 34 5.92 -12.07 5.74
C ASN A 34 5.05 -12.13 4.48
N PRO A 35 3.93 -11.38 4.41
CA PRO A 35 3.00 -11.44 3.29
C PRO A 35 3.66 -11.09 1.94
N GLN A 36 4.72 -10.28 1.95
CA GLN A 36 5.47 -9.91 0.74
C GLN A 36 6.11 -11.11 0.01
N ASP A 37 6.28 -12.25 0.68
CA ASP A 37 6.88 -13.46 0.10
C ASP A 37 5.84 -14.38 -0.58
N SER A 38 4.54 -14.03 -0.49
CA SER A 38 3.44 -14.89 -0.96
C SER A 38 3.00 -14.65 -2.40
N TYR A 39 3.61 -13.69 -3.10
CA TYR A 39 3.29 -13.36 -4.50
C TYR A 39 4.51 -12.81 -5.25
N LYS A 40 4.43 -12.79 -6.59
CA LYS A 40 5.47 -12.20 -7.45
C LYS A 40 5.42 -10.68 -7.38
N ILE A 41 6.58 -10.04 -7.35
CA ILE A 41 6.73 -8.58 -7.21
C ILE A 41 7.43 -8.01 -8.44
N LEU A 42 6.84 -6.97 -9.03
CA LEU A 42 7.53 -6.06 -9.94
C LEU A 42 7.81 -4.75 -9.18
N HIS A 43 9.08 -4.41 -8.99
CA HIS A 43 9.49 -3.20 -8.27
C HIS A 43 9.90 -2.12 -9.27
N ILE A 44 9.18 -1.00 -9.28
CA ILE A 44 9.38 0.10 -10.24
C ILE A 44 9.96 1.31 -9.50
N ALA A 45 11.21 1.66 -9.84
CA ALA A 45 11.92 2.82 -9.30
C ALA A 45 12.34 3.79 -10.42
N GLY A 46 12.62 5.05 -10.07
CA GLY A 46 13.05 6.09 -11.02
C GLY A 46 12.53 7.48 -10.64
N THR A 47 13.05 8.53 -11.26
CA THR A 47 12.62 9.91 -10.98
C THR A 47 11.23 10.20 -11.53
N ASN A 48 11.00 9.85 -12.81
CA ASN A 48 9.75 10.12 -13.54
C ASN A 48 9.15 8.83 -14.11
N GLY A 49 7.89 8.87 -14.53
CA GLY A 49 7.25 7.79 -15.29
C GLY A 49 6.80 6.55 -14.51
N LYS A 50 7.24 6.36 -13.26
CA LYS A 50 6.90 5.17 -12.42
C LYS A 50 5.41 4.82 -12.41
N GLY A 51 4.54 5.81 -12.18
CA GLY A 51 3.09 5.60 -12.13
C GLY A 51 2.52 5.18 -13.49
N SER A 52 2.94 5.85 -14.56
CA SER A 52 2.53 5.50 -15.93
C SER A 52 3.02 4.10 -16.32
N THR A 53 4.28 3.77 -16.03
CA THR A 53 4.85 2.43 -16.25
C THR A 53 4.10 1.37 -15.46
N ALA A 54 3.79 1.62 -14.18
CA ALA A 54 3.03 0.69 -13.36
C ALA A 54 1.63 0.43 -13.92
N SER A 55 0.93 1.47 -14.39
CA SER A 55 -0.41 1.33 -14.98
C SER A 55 -0.40 0.59 -16.32
N ILE A 56 0.60 0.82 -17.18
CA ILE A 56 0.75 0.08 -18.45
C ILE A 56 0.97 -1.42 -18.15
N ILE A 57 1.90 -1.72 -17.23
CA ILE A 57 2.20 -3.10 -16.82
C ILE A 57 0.97 -3.78 -16.20
N GLU A 58 0.27 -3.09 -15.30
CA GLU A 58 -0.96 -3.60 -14.68
C GLU A 58 -2.00 -3.97 -15.75
N ALA A 59 -2.27 -3.07 -16.70
CA ALA A 59 -3.23 -3.32 -17.76
C ALA A 59 -2.85 -4.55 -18.62
N SER A 60 -1.58 -4.66 -19.02
CA SER A 60 -1.10 -5.80 -19.81
C SER A 60 -1.21 -7.13 -19.05
N ILE A 61 -0.88 -7.15 -17.76
CA ILE A 61 -0.92 -8.39 -16.96
C ILE A 61 -2.37 -8.78 -16.62
N ILE A 62 -3.25 -7.82 -16.39
CA ILE A 62 -4.70 -8.07 -16.23
C ILE A 62 -5.26 -8.68 -17.52
N GLU A 63 -4.94 -8.10 -18.69
CA GLU A 63 -5.38 -8.62 -19.99
C GLU A 63 -4.88 -10.05 -20.25
N ALA A 64 -3.68 -10.38 -19.75
CA ALA A 64 -3.14 -11.73 -19.80
C ALA A 64 -3.81 -12.72 -18.80
N GLY A 65 -4.87 -12.31 -18.09
CA GLY A 65 -5.69 -13.17 -17.23
C GLY A 65 -5.22 -13.31 -15.79
N TYR A 66 -4.25 -12.49 -15.35
CA TYR A 66 -3.74 -12.56 -13.98
C TYR A 66 -4.46 -11.60 -13.03
N LYS A 67 -4.47 -11.96 -11.74
CA LYS A 67 -4.86 -11.04 -10.67
C LYS A 67 -3.67 -10.16 -10.29
N VAL A 68 -3.83 -8.85 -10.42
CA VAL A 68 -2.77 -7.87 -10.20
C VAL A 68 -3.15 -6.94 -9.06
N GLY A 69 -2.21 -6.73 -8.13
CA GLY A 69 -2.24 -5.64 -7.17
C GLY A 69 -1.25 -4.55 -7.58
N LYS A 70 -1.67 -3.29 -7.55
CA LYS A 70 -0.84 -2.12 -7.80
C LYS A 70 -0.78 -1.24 -6.56
N TYR A 71 0.44 -0.84 -6.18
CA TYR A 71 0.69 0.17 -5.18
C TYR A 71 1.36 1.40 -5.80
N THR A 72 0.76 2.57 -5.65
CA THR A 72 1.27 3.85 -6.19
C THR A 72 1.18 4.98 -5.17
N SER A 73 2.08 5.95 -5.25
CA SER A 73 2.05 7.14 -4.40
C SER A 73 2.71 8.36 -5.08
N PRO A 74 2.28 9.59 -4.78
CA PRO A 74 1.12 9.94 -3.93
C PRO A 74 -0.22 9.60 -4.63
N HIS A 75 -1.34 9.75 -3.91
CA HIS A 75 -2.68 9.80 -4.51
C HIS A 75 -3.00 11.24 -4.93
N ILE A 76 -4.05 11.41 -5.74
CA ILE A 76 -4.56 12.71 -6.17
C ILE A 76 -5.67 13.20 -5.24
N GLU A 77 -6.73 12.41 -5.03
CA GLU A 77 -7.88 12.81 -4.21
C GLU A 77 -8.07 11.93 -2.99
N ARG A 78 -8.04 10.60 -3.16
CA ARG A 78 -8.37 9.62 -2.12
C ARG A 78 -7.20 8.71 -1.82
N PHE A 79 -6.99 8.41 -0.54
CA PHE A 79 -5.97 7.45 -0.11
C PHE A 79 -6.12 6.08 -0.81
N ASN A 80 -7.36 5.68 -1.10
CA ASN A 80 -7.74 4.44 -1.74
C ASN A 80 -7.05 4.22 -3.10
N GLU A 81 -6.77 5.30 -3.84
CA GLU A 81 -6.03 5.25 -5.12
C GLU A 81 -4.63 4.63 -4.99
N ARG A 82 -4.06 4.63 -3.78
CA ARG A 82 -2.74 4.05 -3.53
C ARG A 82 -2.73 2.53 -3.63
N ILE A 83 -3.85 1.84 -3.40
CA ILE A 83 -3.91 0.37 -3.29
C ILE A 83 -5.06 -0.13 -4.17
N VAL A 84 -4.71 -0.74 -5.30
CA VAL A 84 -5.66 -1.19 -6.32
C VAL A 84 -5.46 -2.67 -6.59
N ILE A 85 -6.56 -3.42 -6.76
CA ILE A 85 -6.53 -4.82 -7.22
C ILE A 85 -7.46 -4.95 -8.42
N ASN A 86 -6.95 -5.39 -9.57
CA ASN A 86 -7.70 -5.49 -10.83
C ASN A 86 -8.54 -4.23 -11.13
N ASN A 87 -7.89 -3.05 -11.14
CA ASN A 87 -8.53 -1.75 -11.36
C ASN A 87 -9.59 -1.34 -10.32
N LYS A 88 -9.71 -2.06 -9.20
CA LYS A 88 -10.60 -1.70 -8.09
C LYS A 88 -9.81 -1.18 -6.89
N GLU A 89 -10.08 0.06 -6.51
CA GLU A 89 -9.53 0.66 -5.30
C GLU A 89 -9.94 -0.14 -4.05
N ILE A 90 -9.04 -0.20 -3.06
CA ILE A 90 -9.37 -0.72 -1.73
C ILE A 90 -10.53 0.08 -1.11
N SER A 91 -11.44 -0.59 -0.37
CA SER A 91 -12.57 0.10 0.27
C SER A 91 -12.16 0.83 1.55
N ASN A 92 -12.95 1.82 1.97
CA ASN A 92 -12.75 2.54 3.22
C ASN A 92 -12.78 1.60 4.45
N GLU A 93 -13.67 0.61 4.43
CA GLU A 93 -13.79 -0.41 5.46
C GLU A 93 -12.54 -1.29 5.50
N SER A 94 -11.99 -1.63 4.34
CA SER A 94 -10.78 -2.44 4.23
C SER A 94 -9.56 -1.68 4.73
N ILE A 95 -9.39 -0.41 4.36
CA ILE A 95 -8.32 0.46 4.91
C ILE A 95 -8.41 0.50 6.43
N SER A 96 -9.60 0.83 6.93
CA SER A 96 -9.94 0.88 8.36
C SER A 96 -9.58 -0.40 9.11
N TYR A 97 -9.96 -1.55 8.53
CA TYR A 97 -9.67 -2.87 9.08
C TYR A 97 -8.17 -3.16 9.14
N TYR A 98 -7.45 -2.97 8.02
CA TYR A 98 -6.02 -3.27 7.96
C TYR A 98 -5.19 -2.32 8.81
N TYR A 99 -5.55 -1.04 8.89
CA TYR A 99 -4.93 -0.09 9.80
C TYR A 99 -5.00 -0.57 11.25
N LYS A 100 -6.20 -0.92 11.75
CA LYS A 100 -6.39 -1.44 13.11
C LYS A 100 -5.62 -2.73 13.34
N LYS A 101 -5.66 -3.65 12.38
CA LYS A 101 -4.93 -4.92 12.46
C LYS A 101 -3.44 -4.66 12.63
N ILE A 102 -2.84 -3.80 11.81
CA ILE A 102 -1.42 -3.46 11.91
C ILE A 102 -1.13 -2.70 13.21
N ARG A 103 -1.98 -1.75 13.60
CA ARG A 103 -1.82 -0.99 14.84
C ARG A 103 -1.82 -1.88 16.07
N SER A 104 -2.62 -2.95 16.10
CA SER A 104 -2.62 -3.90 17.22
C SER A 104 -1.35 -4.75 17.34
N LEU A 105 -0.55 -4.83 16.27
CA LEU A 105 0.73 -5.56 16.26
C LEU A 105 1.90 -4.69 16.73
N ILE A 106 1.75 -3.36 16.63
CA ILE A 106 2.78 -2.38 16.98
C ILE A 106 2.43 -1.82 18.35
N ARG A 107 3.24 -2.13 19.36
CA ARG A 107 3.06 -1.63 20.74
C ARG A 107 3.30 -0.13 20.83
#